data_AF-A0A4Q3JMI9-F1
#
_entry.id   AF-A0A4Q3JMI9-F1
#
_cell.length_a   1.000
_cell.length_b   1.000
_cell.length_c   1.000
_cell.angle_alpha   90.00
_cell.angle_beta   90.00
_cell.angle_gamma   90.00
#
_symmetry.space_group_name_H-M   'P 1'
#
loop_
_entity.id
_entity.type
_entity.pdbx_description
1 polymer ?
#
loop_
_entity_poly.entity_id
_entity_poly.type
_entity_poly.pdbx_seq_one_letter_code
_entity_poly.pdbx_strand_id
1 'polypeptide(L)'
;MIRPRSLLALRLACLVAIGVSVALLIDSLRPMPAFCVTGSGCDQIRRLGYGKIAGVPVAGLGLGAFGGLFTLTFFPAARQMTGLAAMAGGVVGLGLIAAQAFILHLFCKLCLVVDVSAIAAAVAGYFLFHSSGVGERDDGQLMWAGALTAALGLPWALAASTPPGGPVPAAVRSLWKADHVNVVEFSDFECPYCRLAHPRIEAARQAVPGARVNLVRRTLPLPMHPHARDASRAWLCAVEQGKGDAMADHLFSGDLTTAAIDEHAQQSALDLDAFHRCLQGTAIDDTLASHIALVRGADFKGLPAVWVNERLLLGASDESVYIEALRQAAAGQTGSGTPTWPVPVVLVVSLVLAGLGWRAGRAAPAPDA
;
A
#
# COMPACT_ATOMS: atom_id res chain seq x y z
N MET A 1 42.73 -5.42 -18.75
CA MET A 1 42.18 -5.97 -17.48
C MET A 1 40.72 -5.60 -17.39
N ILE A 2 39.82 -6.59 -17.45
CA ILE A 2 38.43 -6.40 -17.04
C ILE A 2 38.51 -5.92 -15.58
N ARG A 3 37.88 -4.80 -15.22
CA ARG A 3 37.68 -4.54 -13.80
C ARG A 3 36.56 -5.51 -13.40
N PRO A 4 36.80 -6.57 -12.60
CA PRO A 4 35.75 -7.50 -12.13
C PRO A 4 34.55 -6.77 -11.48
N ARG A 5 34.76 -5.49 -11.15
CA ARG A 5 33.79 -4.51 -10.67
C ARG A 5 32.62 -4.24 -11.62
N SER A 6 32.77 -4.24 -12.96
CA SER A 6 31.64 -3.90 -13.85
C SER A 6 30.61 -5.03 -13.94
N LEU A 7 31.05 -6.27 -14.12
CA LEU A 7 30.17 -7.44 -14.10
C LEU A 7 29.48 -7.59 -12.74
N LEU A 8 30.23 -7.39 -11.65
CA LEU A 8 29.70 -7.38 -10.29
C LEU A 8 28.62 -6.30 -10.11
N ALA A 9 28.90 -5.06 -10.52
CA ALA A 9 27.96 -3.95 -10.40
C ALA A 9 26.68 -4.20 -11.20
N LEU A 10 26.80 -4.74 -12.42
CA LEU A 10 25.66 -5.11 -13.26
C LEU A 10 24.78 -6.16 -12.58
N ARG A 11 25.37 -7.24 -12.06
CA ARG A 11 24.64 -8.31 -11.37
C ARG A 11 23.92 -7.82 -10.12
N LEU A 12 24.59 -7.00 -9.32
CA LEU A 12 23.99 -6.40 -8.12
C LEU A 12 22.80 -5.51 -8.50
N ALA A 13 22.96 -4.63 -9.50
CA ALA A 13 21.87 -3.78 -9.98
C ALA A 13 20.67 -4.61 -10.47
N CYS A 14 20.90 -5.70 -11.20
CA CYS A 14 19.83 -6.61 -11.61
C CYS A 14 19.12 -7.27 -10.42
N LEU A 15 19.84 -7.73 -9.39
CA LEU A 15 19.22 -8.36 -8.22
C LEU A 15 18.36 -7.38 -7.42
N VAL A 16 18.82 -6.13 -7.25
CA VAL A 16 18.02 -5.07 -6.62
C VAL A 16 16.73 -4.85 -7.42
N ALA A 17 16.86 -4.68 -8.73
CA ALA A 17 15.72 -4.47 -9.61
C ALA A 17 14.74 -5.65 -9.58
N ILE A 18 15.23 -6.90 -9.63
CA ILE A 18 14.42 -8.12 -9.51
C ILE A 18 13.64 -8.12 -8.20
N GLY A 19 14.29 -7.91 -7.05
CA GLY A 19 13.61 -7.94 -5.75
C GLY A 19 12.52 -6.88 -5.62
N VAL A 20 12.80 -5.66 -6.09
CA VAL A 20 11.80 -4.58 -6.07
C VAL A 20 10.69 -4.80 -7.11
N SER A 21 10.99 -5.36 -8.28
CA SER A 21 9.98 -5.76 -9.26
C SER A 21 9.06 -6.85 -8.73
N VAL A 22 9.58 -7.83 -7.97
CA VAL A 22 8.74 -8.83 -7.29
C VAL A 22 7.84 -8.16 -6.24
N ALA A 23 8.39 -7.24 -5.43
CA ALA A 23 7.59 -6.50 -4.44
C ALA A 23 6.45 -5.71 -5.10
N LEU A 24 6.74 -4.98 -6.18
CA LEU A 24 5.75 -4.24 -6.97
C LEU A 24 4.73 -5.17 -7.64
N LEU A 25 5.17 -6.35 -8.10
CA LEU A 25 4.28 -7.35 -8.69
C LEU A 25 3.30 -7.91 -7.65
N ILE A 26 3.79 -8.26 -6.45
CA ILE A 26 2.94 -8.68 -5.32
C ILE A 26 1.90 -7.60 -5.02
N ASP A 27 2.33 -6.34 -4.91
CA ASP A 27 1.41 -5.23 -4.69
C ASP A 27 0.41 -5.08 -5.84
N SER A 28 0.78 -5.31 -7.09
CA SER A 28 -0.15 -5.22 -8.22
C SER A 28 -1.21 -6.34 -8.25
N LEU A 29 -0.90 -7.49 -7.62
CA LEU A 29 -1.78 -8.65 -7.55
C LEU A 29 -2.66 -8.64 -6.30
N ARG A 30 -2.26 -7.91 -5.25
CA ARG A 30 -3.01 -7.80 -3.99
C ARG A 30 -3.96 -6.59 -3.99
N PRO A 31 -5.19 -6.75 -3.45
CA PRO A 31 -6.11 -5.62 -3.28
C PRO A 31 -5.48 -4.46 -2.47
N MET A 32 -4.72 -4.80 -1.42
CA MET A 32 -3.95 -3.85 -0.62
C MET A 32 -2.45 -4.09 -0.74
N PRO A 33 -1.66 -3.00 -0.79
CA PRO A 33 -0.23 -3.11 -0.96
C PRO A 33 0.44 -3.60 0.33
N ALA A 34 1.39 -4.51 0.18
CA ALA A 34 2.30 -4.94 1.23
C ALA A 34 3.50 -3.98 1.36
N PHE A 35 3.93 -3.36 0.25
CA PHE A 35 5.17 -2.57 0.19
C PHE A 35 4.95 -1.07 -0.08
N CYS A 36 4.01 -0.71 -0.96
CA CYS A 36 3.61 0.69 -1.11
C CYS A 36 2.86 1.14 0.15
N VAL A 37 3.23 2.31 0.69
CA VAL A 37 2.47 2.95 1.78
C VAL A 37 1.16 3.51 1.20
N THR A 38 0.03 3.25 1.84
CA THR A 38 -1.28 3.80 1.46
C THR A 38 -1.23 5.32 1.40
N GLY A 39 -1.78 5.92 0.33
CA GLY A 39 -1.76 7.38 0.13
C GLY A 39 -0.43 7.97 -0.39
N SER A 40 0.67 7.20 -0.41
CA SER A 40 1.93 7.62 -1.03
C SER A 40 1.85 7.70 -2.56
N GLY A 41 2.82 8.36 -3.19
CA GLY A 41 2.93 8.38 -4.67
C GLY A 41 3.02 6.98 -5.29
N CYS A 42 3.51 5.98 -4.55
CA CYS A 42 3.55 4.57 -4.95
C CYS A 42 2.13 3.97 -5.07
N ASP A 43 1.28 4.18 -4.05
CA ASP A 43 -0.10 3.66 -4.05
C ASP A 43 -0.98 4.39 -5.07
N GLN A 44 -0.75 5.69 -5.28
CA GLN A 44 -1.45 6.46 -6.31
C GLN A 44 -1.12 5.93 -7.71
N ILE A 45 0.17 5.78 -8.05
CA ILE A 45 0.61 5.25 -9.35
C ILE A 45 0.09 3.82 -9.59
N ARG A 46 0.04 2.98 -8.54
CA ARG A 46 -0.51 1.61 -8.62
C ARG A 46 -1.99 1.59 -9.02
N ARG A 47 -2.78 2.55 -8.55
CA ARG A 47 -4.22 2.68 -8.83
C ARG A 47 -4.48 3.29 -10.20
N LEU A 48 -3.55 4.10 -10.70
CA LEU A 48 -3.61 4.62 -12.06
C LEU A 48 -3.34 3.48 -13.05
N GLY A 49 -4.17 3.36 -14.09
CA GLY A 49 -4.08 2.29 -15.09
C GLY A 49 -2.75 2.20 -15.84
N TYR A 50 -1.86 3.18 -15.67
CA TYR A 50 -0.49 3.21 -16.22
C TYR A 50 0.40 2.05 -15.74
N GLY A 51 0.05 1.38 -14.64
CA GLY A 51 0.78 0.20 -14.14
C GLY A 51 0.62 -1.07 -14.98
N LYS A 52 -0.19 -1.07 -16.04
CA LYS A 52 -0.43 -2.24 -16.92
C LYS A 52 -0.25 -1.89 -18.39
N ILE A 53 0.52 -2.69 -19.11
CA ILE A 53 0.67 -2.62 -20.57
C ILE A 53 0.03 -3.87 -21.16
N ALA A 54 -0.99 -3.70 -22.00
CA ALA A 54 -1.75 -4.82 -22.61
C ALA A 54 -2.25 -5.85 -21.57
N GLY A 55 -2.66 -5.38 -20.38
CA GLY A 55 -3.12 -6.23 -19.27
C GLY A 55 -2.01 -6.84 -18.41
N VAL A 56 -0.75 -6.74 -18.81
CA VAL A 56 0.41 -7.24 -18.05
C VAL A 56 0.92 -6.14 -17.12
N PRO A 57 1.09 -6.40 -15.81
CA PRO A 57 1.73 -5.44 -14.91
C PRO A 57 3.14 -5.06 -15.39
N VAL A 58 3.46 -3.77 -15.43
CA VAL A 58 4.79 -3.27 -15.82
C VAL A 58 5.88 -3.87 -14.93
N ALA A 59 5.58 -4.13 -13.66
CA ALA A 59 6.46 -4.83 -12.72
C ALA A 59 6.81 -6.26 -13.20
N GLY A 60 5.88 -6.95 -13.87
CA GLY A 60 6.12 -8.26 -14.46
C GLY A 60 7.05 -8.18 -15.69
N LEU A 61 6.91 -7.14 -16.52
CA LEU A 61 7.82 -6.89 -17.64
C LEU A 61 9.23 -6.57 -17.14
N GLY A 62 9.35 -5.74 -16.10
CA GLY A 62 10.62 -5.44 -15.44
C GLY A 62 11.28 -6.71 -14.89
N LEU A 63 10.53 -7.56 -14.19
CA LEU A 63 11.03 -8.83 -13.66
C LEU A 63 11.60 -9.73 -14.76
N GLY A 64 10.89 -9.86 -15.89
CA GLY A 64 11.37 -10.61 -17.05
C GLY A 64 12.64 -10.01 -17.66
N ALA A 65 12.67 -8.68 -17.83
CA ALA A 65 13.80 -7.97 -18.42
C ALA A 65 15.07 -8.08 -17.56
N PHE A 66 14.99 -7.80 -16.25
CA PHE A 66 16.13 -7.90 -15.34
C PHE A 66 16.56 -9.34 -15.09
N GLY A 67 15.62 -10.30 -15.05
CA GLY A 67 15.93 -11.73 -14.96
C GLY A 67 16.68 -12.24 -16.20
N GLY A 68 16.25 -11.82 -17.39
CA GLY A 68 16.96 -12.09 -18.65
C GLY A 68 18.35 -11.47 -18.66
N LEU A 69 18.46 -10.18 -18.30
CA LEU A 69 19.75 -9.49 -18.25
C LEU A 69 20.72 -10.13 -17.25
N PHE A 70 20.24 -10.52 -16.05
CA PHE A 70 21.04 -11.24 -15.05
C PHE A 70 21.54 -12.58 -15.60
N THR A 71 20.66 -13.33 -16.28
CA THR A 71 21.01 -14.62 -16.90
C THR A 71 22.09 -14.46 -17.97
N LEU A 72 21.99 -13.43 -18.81
CA LEU A 72 23.00 -13.15 -19.84
C LEU A 72 24.40 -12.89 -19.25
N THR A 73 24.50 -12.39 -18.01
CA THR A 73 25.80 -12.17 -17.36
C THR A 73 26.60 -13.45 -17.06
N PHE A 74 26.01 -14.63 -17.18
CA PHE A 74 26.71 -15.91 -17.02
C PHE A 74 27.26 -16.48 -18.33
N PHE A 75 26.94 -15.87 -19.47
CA PHE A 75 27.38 -16.31 -20.78
C PHE A 75 28.44 -15.34 -21.33
N PRO A 76 29.74 -15.69 -21.25
CA PRO A 76 30.81 -14.82 -21.77
C PRO A 76 30.65 -14.50 -23.25
N ALA A 77 30.11 -15.44 -24.04
CA ALA A 77 29.81 -15.25 -25.45
C ALA A 77 28.74 -14.18 -25.71
N ALA A 78 27.86 -13.91 -24.75
CA ALA A 78 26.79 -12.92 -24.86
C ALA A 78 27.19 -11.53 -24.34
N ARG A 79 28.49 -11.26 -24.09
CA ARG A 79 28.95 -10.03 -23.41
C ARG A 79 28.51 -8.74 -24.10
N GLN A 80 28.70 -8.63 -25.42
CA GLN A 80 28.32 -7.43 -26.17
C GLN A 80 26.80 -7.21 -26.12
N MET A 81 26.03 -8.28 -26.31
CA MET A 81 24.57 -8.25 -26.19
C MET A 81 24.13 -7.85 -24.78
N THR A 82 24.79 -8.35 -23.74
CA THR A 82 24.53 -7.99 -22.34
C THR A 82 24.75 -6.50 -22.11
N GLY A 83 25.85 -5.94 -22.62
CA GLY A 83 26.14 -4.51 -22.53
C GLY A 83 25.09 -3.66 -23.25
N LEU A 84 24.72 -4.02 -24.48
CA LEU A 84 23.68 -3.33 -25.25
C LEU A 84 22.30 -3.39 -24.57
N ALA A 85 21.91 -4.58 -24.09
CA ALA A 85 20.63 -4.78 -23.38
C ALA A 85 20.57 -3.96 -22.10
N ALA A 86 21.67 -3.90 -21.33
CA ALA A 86 21.76 -3.06 -20.14
C ALA A 86 21.61 -1.56 -20.48
N MET A 87 22.28 -1.07 -21.52
CA MET A 87 22.17 0.32 -21.97
C MET A 87 20.75 0.67 -22.44
N ALA A 88 20.11 -0.22 -23.22
CA ALA A 88 18.71 -0.05 -23.63
C ALA A 88 17.77 0.01 -22.42
N GLY A 89 17.98 -0.86 -21.41
CA GLY A 89 17.24 -0.82 -20.16
C GLY A 89 17.39 0.50 -19.40
N GLY A 90 18.60 1.07 -19.35
CA GLY A 90 18.83 2.38 -18.74
C GLY A 90 18.10 3.52 -19.44
N VAL A 91 17.99 3.49 -20.77
CA VAL A 91 17.19 4.47 -21.53
C VAL A 91 15.71 4.36 -21.16
N VAL A 92 15.19 3.14 -21.04
CA VAL A 92 13.81 2.92 -20.58
C VAL A 92 13.61 3.46 -19.16
N GLY A 93 14.53 3.18 -18.24
CA GLY A 93 14.48 3.68 -16.85
C GLY A 93 14.49 5.22 -16.79
N LEU A 94 15.33 5.88 -17.59
CA LEU A 94 15.32 7.35 -17.70
C LEU A 94 13.97 7.88 -18.22
N GLY A 95 13.39 7.21 -19.21
CA GLY A 95 12.06 7.56 -19.74
C GLY A 95 10.95 7.42 -18.70
N LEU A 96 10.98 6.35 -17.88
CA LEU A 96 10.02 6.14 -16.79
C LEU A 96 10.15 7.18 -15.68
N ILE A 97 11.38 7.55 -15.31
CA ILE A 97 11.63 8.67 -14.37
C ILE A 97 11.09 9.98 -14.93
N ALA A 98 11.33 10.26 -16.21
CA ALA A 98 10.82 11.46 -16.86
C ALA A 98 9.28 11.46 -16.90
N ALA A 99 8.65 10.32 -17.18
CA ALA A 99 7.19 10.19 -17.13
C ALA A 99 6.65 10.46 -15.71
N GLN A 100 7.32 9.96 -14.67
CA GLN A 100 6.94 10.25 -13.28
C GLN A 100 7.05 11.75 -12.93
N ALA A 101 8.10 12.42 -13.41
CA ALA A 101 8.35 13.83 -13.11
C ALA A 101 7.43 14.79 -13.90
N PHE A 102 7.23 14.53 -15.20
CA PHE A 102 6.62 15.49 -16.13
C PHE A 102 5.20 15.14 -16.56
N ILE A 103 4.81 13.86 -16.51
CA ILE A 103 3.47 13.42 -16.92
C ILE A 103 2.61 13.17 -15.69
N LEU A 104 3.11 12.38 -14.73
CA LEU A 104 2.34 11.96 -13.56
C LEU A 104 2.42 12.94 -12.40
N HIS A 105 3.46 13.79 -12.34
CA HIS A 105 3.77 14.67 -11.20
C HIS A 105 3.74 13.95 -9.85
N LEU A 106 4.07 12.65 -9.84
CA LEU A 106 4.02 11.76 -8.68
C LEU A 106 5.27 10.88 -8.66
N PHE A 107 5.87 10.71 -7.48
CA PHE A 107 7.06 9.89 -7.31
C PHE A 107 6.74 8.58 -6.58
N CYS A 108 6.82 7.47 -7.30
CA CYS A 108 6.85 6.11 -6.75
C CYS A 108 8.28 5.77 -6.32
N LYS A 109 8.52 5.61 -5.01
CA LYS A 109 9.86 5.30 -4.46
C LYS A 109 10.40 3.96 -4.97
N LEU A 110 9.55 2.94 -5.05
CA LEU A 110 9.97 1.60 -5.51
C LEU A 110 10.30 1.60 -7.01
N CYS A 111 9.49 2.29 -7.82
CA CYS A 111 9.73 2.48 -9.26
C CYS A 111 11.06 3.21 -9.49
N LEU A 112 11.33 4.26 -8.71
CA LEU A 112 12.60 4.98 -8.76
C LEU A 112 13.80 4.06 -8.41
N VAL A 113 13.66 3.14 -7.45
CA VAL A 113 14.73 2.17 -7.15
C VAL A 113 14.98 1.24 -8.35
N VAL A 114 13.93 0.77 -9.03
CA VAL A 114 14.06 -0.04 -10.25
C VAL A 114 14.73 0.74 -11.38
N ASP A 115 14.30 1.98 -11.62
CA ASP A 115 14.81 2.81 -12.70
C ASP A 115 16.26 3.24 -12.47
N VAL A 116 16.62 3.61 -11.23
CA VAL A 116 18.00 3.90 -10.85
C VAL A 116 18.87 2.65 -10.98
N SER A 117 18.34 1.46 -10.65
CA SER A 117 19.03 0.20 -10.87
C SER A 117 19.25 -0.08 -12.36
N ALA A 118 18.29 0.27 -13.23
CA ALA A 118 18.44 0.19 -14.69
C ALA A 118 19.58 1.08 -15.19
N ILE A 119 19.66 2.32 -14.68
CA ILE A 119 20.73 3.28 -15.05
C ILE A 119 22.09 2.78 -14.55
N ALA A 120 22.17 2.26 -13.32
CA ALA A 120 23.39 1.67 -12.79
C ALA A 120 23.86 0.46 -13.63
N ALA A 121 22.91 -0.40 -14.03
CA ALA A 121 23.15 -1.51 -14.96
C ALA A 121 23.66 -1.01 -16.32
N ALA A 122 23.06 0.06 -16.88
CA ALA A 122 23.49 0.65 -18.14
C ALA A 122 24.92 1.19 -18.09
N VAL A 123 25.30 1.89 -17.01
CA VAL A 123 26.67 2.38 -16.82
C VAL A 123 27.65 1.21 -16.74
N ALA A 124 27.33 0.18 -15.96
CA ALA A 124 28.14 -1.04 -15.88
C ALA A 124 28.24 -1.77 -17.23
N GLY A 125 27.13 -1.83 -17.96
CA GLY A 125 27.00 -2.42 -19.30
C GLY A 125 27.81 -1.68 -20.36
N TYR A 126 27.88 -0.35 -20.31
CA TYR A 126 28.73 0.47 -21.18
C TYR A 126 30.20 0.09 -21.04
N PHE A 127 30.70 -0.01 -19.79
CA PHE A 127 32.08 -0.44 -19.53
C PHE A 127 32.31 -1.91 -19.92
N LEU A 128 31.29 -2.75 -19.74
CA LEU A 128 31.35 -4.16 -20.15
C LEU A 128 31.48 -4.29 -21.68
N PHE A 129 30.72 -3.50 -22.44
CA PHE A 129 30.70 -3.47 -23.90
C PHE A 129 32.05 -3.03 -24.49
N HIS A 130 32.66 -1.99 -23.93
CA HIS A 130 33.92 -1.43 -24.44
C HIS A 130 35.19 -2.15 -23.97
N SER A 131 35.07 -3.23 -23.22
CA SER A 131 36.22 -3.95 -22.68
C SER A 131 36.57 -5.18 -23.51
N SER A 132 37.81 -5.26 -23.98
CA SER A 132 38.35 -6.28 -24.89
C SER A 132 38.92 -7.53 -24.19
N GLY A 133 38.51 -7.82 -22.96
CA GLY A 133 39.07 -8.92 -22.17
C GLY A 133 38.39 -10.27 -22.40
N VAL A 134 39.19 -11.35 -22.44
CA VAL A 134 38.72 -12.75 -22.37
C VAL A 134 38.09 -12.97 -21.00
N GLY A 135 36.89 -13.54 -20.96
CA GLY A 135 36.09 -13.69 -19.74
C GLY A 135 36.76 -14.61 -18.71
N GLU A 136 36.92 -14.12 -17.48
CA GLU A 136 37.21 -14.98 -16.33
C GLU A 136 36.01 -15.92 -16.09
N ARG A 137 36.32 -17.16 -15.72
CA ARG A 137 35.33 -18.16 -15.30
C ARG A 137 34.79 -17.73 -13.94
N ASP A 138 33.48 -17.60 -13.85
CA ASP A 138 32.80 -17.15 -12.64
C ASP A 138 32.59 -18.34 -11.70
N ASP A 139 33.52 -18.56 -10.77
CA ASP A 139 33.49 -19.68 -9.82
C ASP A 139 32.44 -19.50 -8.69
N GLY A 140 31.70 -18.38 -8.71
CA GLY A 140 30.67 -18.01 -7.73
C GLY A 140 29.23 -18.35 -8.11
N GLN A 141 28.97 -19.27 -9.05
CA GLN A 141 27.61 -19.55 -9.55
C GLN A 141 26.60 -19.90 -8.44
N LEU A 142 27.01 -20.69 -7.45
CA LEU A 142 26.18 -21.05 -6.29
C LEU A 142 25.79 -19.83 -5.44
N MET A 143 26.72 -18.89 -5.26
CA MET A 143 26.46 -17.63 -4.53
C MET A 143 25.43 -16.78 -5.27
N TRP A 144 25.59 -16.63 -6.58
CA TRP A 144 24.64 -15.86 -7.40
C TRP A 144 23.28 -16.52 -7.52
N ALA A 145 23.21 -17.85 -7.57
CA ALA A 145 21.96 -18.59 -7.51
C ALA A 145 21.24 -18.32 -6.18
N GLY A 146 21.96 -18.41 -5.05
CA GLY A 146 21.40 -18.09 -3.74
C GLY A 146 20.91 -16.63 -3.64
N ALA A 147 21.67 -15.68 -4.19
CA ALA A 147 21.27 -14.27 -4.21
C ALA A 147 20.02 -14.03 -5.08
N LEU A 148 19.89 -14.71 -6.22
CA LEU A 148 18.70 -14.66 -7.05
C LEU A 148 17.49 -15.28 -6.34
N THR A 149 17.67 -16.44 -5.70
CA THR A 149 16.62 -17.08 -4.90
C THR A 149 16.15 -16.15 -3.77
N ALA A 150 17.06 -15.46 -3.09
CA ALA A 150 16.72 -14.48 -2.08
C ALA A 150 15.98 -13.27 -2.67
N ALA A 151 16.44 -12.71 -3.80
CA ALA A 151 15.77 -11.61 -4.48
C ALA A 151 14.33 -11.96 -4.91
N LEU A 152 14.11 -13.19 -5.34
CA LEU A 152 12.77 -13.67 -5.72
C LEU A 152 11.90 -14.02 -4.51
N GLY A 153 12.46 -14.68 -3.49
CA GLY A 153 11.69 -15.26 -2.38
C GLY A 153 11.45 -14.32 -1.20
N LEU A 154 12.40 -13.43 -0.88
CA LEU A 154 12.32 -12.56 0.29
C LEU A 154 11.11 -11.61 0.23
N PRO A 155 10.77 -10.97 -0.91
CA PRO A 155 9.56 -10.16 -0.99
C PRO A 155 8.29 -10.97 -0.72
N TRP A 156 8.19 -12.22 -1.15
CA TRP A 156 7.03 -13.06 -0.83
C TRP A 156 6.94 -13.38 0.66
N ALA A 157 8.06 -13.72 1.30
CA ALA A 157 8.12 -13.98 2.73
C ALA A 157 7.74 -12.73 3.54
N LEU A 158 8.29 -11.56 3.17
CA LEU A 158 7.93 -10.28 3.78
C LEU A 158 6.45 -9.99 3.58
N ALA A 159 5.94 -10.11 2.35
CA ALA A 159 4.54 -9.86 2.05
C ALA A 159 3.59 -10.80 2.80
N ALA A 160 3.98 -12.04 3.05
CA ALA A 160 3.21 -12.99 3.87
C ALA A 160 3.19 -12.58 5.35
N SER A 161 4.28 -11.97 5.85
CA SER A 161 4.37 -11.43 7.20
C SER A 161 3.79 -10.02 7.36
N THR A 162 3.49 -9.32 6.25
CA THR A 162 2.83 -8.00 6.25
C THR A 162 1.35 -8.12 5.98
N PRO A 163 0.55 -7.77 6.96
CA PRO A 163 -0.83 -7.52 6.71
C PRO A 163 -1.19 -6.27 5.88
N PRO A 164 -2.40 -6.26 5.32
CA PRO A 164 -2.87 -5.16 4.50
C PRO A 164 -3.40 -3.97 5.33
N GLY A 165 -2.85 -2.75 5.14
CA GLY A 165 -3.48 -1.50 5.62
C GLY A 165 -2.58 -0.41 6.22
N GLY A 166 -1.32 -0.69 6.54
CA GLY A 166 -0.44 0.25 7.26
C GLY A 166 -0.73 0.35 8.76
N PRO A 167 0.05 1.11 9.56
CA PRO A 167 -0.19 1.24 11.00
C PRO A 167 -1.48 2.03 11.27
N VAL A 168 -2.35 1.49 12.11
CA VAL A 168 -3.60 2.14 12.54
C VAL A 168 -3.28 3.42 13.32
N PRO A 169 -3.87 4.58 12.98
CA PRO A 169 -3.70 5.80 13.75
C PRO A 169 -4.14 5.60 15.20
N ALA A 170 -3.42 6.22 16.16
CA ALA A 170 -3.74 6.09 17.59
C ALA A 170 -5.19 6.52 17.91
N ALA A 171 -5.69 7.56 17.23
CA ALA A 171 -7.06 8.04 17.34
C ALA A 171 -8.11 7.01 16.90
N VAL A 172 -7.79 6.14 15.95
CA VAL A 172 -8.67 5.03 15.53
C VAL A 172 -8.58 3.90 16.55
N ARG A 173 -7.36 3.56 16.99
CA ARG A 173 -7.12 2.50 17.97
C ARG A 173 -7.77 2.81 19.33
N SER A 174 -7.88 4.07 19.73
CA SER A 174 -8.57 4.45 20.97
C SER A 174 -10.08 4.19 20.95
N LEU A 175 -10.66 3.94 19.78
CA LEU A 175 -12.08 3.60 19.62
C LEU A 175 -12.33 2.09 19.69
N TRP A 176 -11.27 1.30 19.88
CA TRP A 176 -11.38 -0.15 19.90
C TRP A 176 -11.87 -0.68 21.25
N LYS A 177 -12.68 -1.72 21.17
CA LYS A 177 -13.07 -2.55 22.30
C LYS A 177 -12.29 -3.85 22.25
N ALA A 178 -11.71 -4.24 23.38
CA ALA A 178 -11.04 -5.53 23.52
C ALA A 178 -12.02 -6.68 23.22
N ASP A 179 -11.50 -7.79 22.69
CA ASP A 179 -12.26 -8.98 22.31
C ASP A 179 -13.40 -8.74 21.31
N HIS A 180 -13.32 -7.68 20.51
CA HIS A 180 -14.26 -7.37 19.43
C HIS A 180 -13.53 -7.24 18.09
N VAL A 181 -14.25 -7.52 17.02
CA VAL A 181 -13.91 -7.05 15.68
C VAL A 181 -14.28 -5.57 15.62
N ASN A 182 -13.29 -4.69 15.58
CA ASN A 182 -13.50 -3.26 15.62
C ASN A 182 -13.68 -2.72 14.20
N VAL A 183 -14.84 -2.13 13.92
CA VAL A 183 -15.14 -1.47 12.65
C VAL A 183 -15.27 0.02 12.94
N VAL A 184 -14.25 0.80 12.59
CA VAL A 184 -14.28 2.26 12.79
C VAL A 184 -14.51 2.92 11.43
N GLU A 185 -15.67 3.53 11.26
CA GLU A 185 -16.07 4.22 10.04
C GLU A 185 -16.02 5.74 10.23
N PHE A 186 -15.32 6.40 9.32
CA PHE A 186 -15.41 7.84 9.14
C PHE A 186 -16.21 8.13 7.87
N SER A 187 -17.28 8.91 8.01
CA SER A 187 -18.30 9.05 6.97
C SER A 187 -18.95 10.43 6.95
N ASP A 188 -19.56 10.76 5.82
CA ASP A 188 -20.42 11.92 5.59
C ASP A 188 -21.76 11.43 5.03
N PHE A 189 -22.88 11.83 5.63
CA PHE A 189 -24.23 11.39 5.24
C PHE A 189 -24.64 11.82 3.82
N GLU A 190 -24.08 12.91 3.29
CA GLU A 190 -24.38 13.40 1.95
C GLU A 190 -23.41 12.86 0.89
N CYS A 191 -22.30 12.25 1.31
CA CYS A 191 -21.33 11.67 0.38
C CYS A 191 -21.89 10.44 -0.36
N PRO A 192 -21.92 10.43 -1.71
CA PRO A 192 -22.44 9.31 -2.48
C PRO A 192 -21.71 7.99 -2.21
N TYR A 193 -20.39 8.03 -2.01
CA TYR A 193 -19.61 6.83 -1.70
C TYR A 193 -19.89 6.31 -0.28
N CYS A 194 -20.19 7.19 0.67
CA CYS A 194 -20.57 6.79 2.02
C CYS A 194 -21.94 6.10 2.00
N ARG A 195 -22.90 6.66 1.25
CA ARG A 195 -24.21 6.03 1.02
C ARG A 195 -24.10 4.65 0.38
N LEU A 196 -23.16 4.46 -0.55
CA LEU A 196 -22.87 3.15 -1.15
C LEU A 196 -22.21 2.16 -0.17
N ALA A 197 -21.36 2.64 0.73
CA ALA A 197 -20.65 1.79 1.68
C ALA A 197 -21.54 1.33 2.85
N HIS A 198 -22.43 2.19 3.33
CA HIS A 198 -23.29 1.91 4.48
C HIS A 198 -24.02 0.55 4.41
N PRO A 199 -24.81 0.23 3.36
CA PRO A 199 -25.48 -1.08 3.27
C PRO A 199 -24.50 -2.25 3.12
N ARG A 200 -23.30 -2.02 2.55
CA ARG A 200 -22.26 -3.06 2.41
C ARG A 200 -21.59 -3.39 3.74
N ILE A 201 -21.39 -2.39 4.60
CA ILE A 201 -20.87 -2.57 5.96
C ILE A 201 -21.90 -3.34 6.79
N GLU A 202 -23.18 -2.99 6.70
CA GLU A 202 -24.25 -3.73 7.39
C GLU A 202 -24.36 -5.17 6.90
N ALA A 203 -24.34 -5.41 5.58
CA ALA A 203 -24.32 -6.76 5.01
C ALA A 203 -23.10 -7.56 5.49
N ALA A 204 -21.92 -6.94 5.57
CA ALA A 204 -20.73 -7.59 6.09
C ALA A 204 -20.86 -7.98 7.57
N ARG A 205 -21.48 -7.12 8.39
CA ARG A 205 -21.75 -7.40 9.80
C ARG A 205 -22.71 -8.58 9.96
N GLN A 206 -23.72 -8.68 9.11
CA GLN A 206 -24.66 -9.81 9.08
C GLN A 206 -24.01 -11.11 8.60
N ALA A 207 -22.99 -11.03 7.75
CA ALA A 207 -22.27 -12.19 7.22
C ALA A 207 -21.31 -12.86 8.22
N VAL A 208 -21.16 -12.32 9.44
CA VAL A 208 -20.35 -12.89 10.54
C VAL A 208 -21.16 -13.10 11.83
N PRO A 209 -22.28 -13.88 11.79
CA PRO A 209 -23.16 -14.08 12.93
C PRO A 209 -22.42 -14.91 14.00
N GLY A 210 -21.95 -14.25 15.06
CA GLY A 210 -21.14 -14.87 16.11
C GLY A 210 -19.86 -14.10 16.44
N ALA A 211 -19.41 -13.22 15.55
CA ALA A 211 -18.37 -12.27 15.86
C ALA A 211 -18.96 -11.13 16.72
N ARG A 212 -18.25 -10.74 17.79
CA ARG A 212 -18.57 -9.53 18.56
C ARG A 212 -18.08 -8.33 17.77
N VAL A 213 -18.93 -7.73 16.94
CA VAL A 213 -18.57 -6.54 16.14
C VAL A 213 -18.82 -5.27 16.94
N ASN A 214 -17.79 -4.42 17.08
CA ASN A 214 -17.87 -3.07 17.62
C ASN A 214 -17.83 -2.07 16.46
N LEU A 215 -19.01 -1.64 15.99
CA LEU A 215 -19.12 -0.61 14.95
C LEU A 215 -19.11 0.78 15.59
N VAL A 216 -18.12 1.59 15.24
CA VAL A 216 -17.97 2.96 15.69
C VAL A 216 -17.99 3.88 14.48
N ARG A 217 -19.05 4.67 14.35
CA ARG A 217 -19.14 5.72 13.32
C ARG A 217 -18.64 7.05 13.86
N ARG A 218 -17.93 7.80 13.02
CA ARG A 218 -17.47 9.17 13.25
C ARG A 218 -17.84 10.01 12.04
N THR A 219 -18.73 10.97 12.25
CA THR A 219 -19.18 11.83 11.17
C THR A 219 -18.18 12.95 10.87
N LEU A 220 -17.97 13.21 9.58
CA LEU A 220 -17.06 14.21 9.02
C LEU A 220 -17.75 14.98 7.88
N PRO A 221 -18.62 15.94 8.20
CA PRO A 221 -19.34 16.70 7.18
C PRO A 221 -18.37 17.51 6.31
N LEU A 222 -18.35 17.23 5.01
CA LEU A 222 -17.48 17.90 4.07
C LEU A 222 -18.04 19.29 3.72
N PRO A 223 -17.21 20.34 3.61
CA PRO A 223 -17.69 21.70 3.33
C PRO A 223 -18.47 21.87 2.01
N MET A 224 -18.27 20.94 1.06
CA MET A 224 -18.95 20.91 -0.23
C MET A 224 -20.35 20.30 -0.19
N HIS A 225 -20.75 19.73 0.96
CA HIS A 225 -22.04 19.08 1.16
C HIS A 225 -22.93 19.95 2.07
N PRO A 226 -23.92 20.66 1.50
CA PRO A 226 -24.69 21.68 2.23
C PRO A 226 -25.52 21.14 3.40
N HIS A 227 -25.97 19.88 3.33
CA HIS A 227 -26.82 19.24 4.35
C HIS A 227 -26.04 18.32 5.30
N ALA A 228 -24.79 17.97 4.97
CA ALA A 228 -23.98 17.04 5.76
C ALA A 228 -23.83 17.45 7.24
N ARG A 229 -23.69 18.75 7.52
CA ARG A 229 -23.53 19.23 8.91
C ARG A 229 -24.79 19.02 9.73
N ASP A 230 -25.96 19.34 9.18
CA ASP A 230 -27.24 19.18 9.88
C ASP A 230 -27.58 17.70 10.06
N ALA A 231 -27.36 16.88 9.03
CA ALA A 231 -27.48 15.43 9.11
C ALA A 231 -26.54 14.84 10.19
N SER A 232 -25.32 15.38 10.30
CA SER A 232 -24.37 14.97 11.35
C SER A 232 -24.86 15.30 12.75
N ARG A 233 -25.43 16.50 12.96
CA ARG A 233 -26.00 16.90 14.26
C ARG A 233 -27.20 16.03 14.62
N ALA A 234 -28.08 15.78 13.66
CA ALA A 234 -29.23 14.89 13.83
C ALA A 234 -28.79 13.48 14.22
N TRP A 235 -27.80 12.92 13.53
CA TRP A 235 -27.25 11.62 13.88
C TRP A 235 -26.65 11.59 15.30
N LEU A 236 -25.88 12.61 15.69
CA LEU A 236 -25.29 12.68 17.03
C LEU A 236 -26.38 12.74 18.12
N CYS A 237 -27.45 13.50 17.90
CA CYS A 237 -28.59 13.52 18.82
C CYS A 237 -29.30 12.16 18.91
N ALA A 238 -29.35 11.39 17.81
CA ALA A 238 -29.84 10.02 17.84
C ALA A 238 -28.91 9.06 18.59
N VAL A 239 -27.59 9.26 18.51
CA VAL A 239 -26.61 8.49 19.29
C VAL A 239 -26.82 8.68 20.80
N GLU A 240 -27.13 9.90 21.27
CA GLU A 240 -27.43 10.16 22.69
C GLU A 240 -28.64 9.36 23.20
N GLN A 241 -29.58 9.04 22.31
CA GLN A 241 -30.77 8.23 22.63
C GLN A 241 -30.57 6.73 22.35
N GLY A 242 -29.37 6.30 21.94
CA GLY A 242 -29.10 4.90 21.56
C GLY A 242 -29.77 4.47 20.25
N LYS A 243 -30.16 5.43 19.40
CA LYS A 243 -30.84 5.23 18.10
C LYS A 243 -29.99 5.63 16.89
N GLY A 244 -28.67 5.72 17.08
CA GLY A 244 -27.73 6.16 16.05
C GLY A 244 -27.70 5.28 14.80
N ASP A 245 -27.86 3.96 14.93
CA ASP A 245 -27.86 3.05 13.77
C ASP A 245 -29.11 3.26 12.92
N ALA A 246 -30.30 3.24 13.54
CA ALA A 246 -31.56 3.49 12.84
C ALA A 246 -31.55 4.86 12.14
N MET A 247 -31.10 5.91 12.83
CA MET A 247 -31.00 7.24 12.23
C MET A 247 -30.01 7.27 11.06
N ALA A 248 -28.90 6.53 11.14
CA ALA A 248 -27.96 6.44 10.03
C ALA A 248 -28.59 5.76 8.80
N ASP A 249 -29.36 4.68 8.99
CA ASP A 249 -30.06 3.98 7.90
C ASP A 249 -30.97 4.94 7.13
N HIS A 250 -31.73 5.77 7.85
CA HIS A 250 -32.61 6.79 7.27
C HIS A 250 -31.82 7.93 6.60
N LEU A 251 -30.77 8.45 7.22
CA LEU A 251 -29.98 9.54 6.63
C LEU A 251 -29.20 9.11 5.37
N PHE A 252 -28.66 7.89 5.33
CA PHE A 252 -27.95 7.40 4.14
C PHE A 252 -28.87 7.03 2.98
N SER A 253 -30.12 6.66 3.25
CA SER A 253 -31.09 6.29 2.22
C SER A 253 -32.04 7.41 1.82
N GLY A 254 -32.23 8.41 2.67
CA GLY A 254 -33.24 9.45 2.54
C GLY A 254 -32.73 10.83 2.12
N ASP A 255 -33.67 11.76 2.05
CA ASP A 255 -33.42 13.19 1.89
C ASP A 255 -32.80 13.79 3.17
N LEU A 256 -31.91 14.77 3.02
CA LEU A 256 -31.21 15.43 4.12
C LEU A 256 -31.68 16.88 4.35
N THR A 257 -32.75 17.31 3.67
CA THR A 257 -33.37 18.59 3.98
C THR A 257 -33.80 18.65 5.45
N THR A 258 -33.81 19.86 6.01
CA THR A 258 -34.20 20.08 7.41
C THR A 258 -35.59 19.52 7.72
N ALA A 259 -36.53 19.60 6.76
CA ALA A 259 -37.86 19.04 6.90
C ALA A 259 -37.86 17.50 6.98
N ALA A 260 -37.01 16.84 6.20
CA ALA A 260 -36.89 15.38 6.20
C ALA A 260 -36.22 14.83 7.48
N ILE A 261 -35.35 15.61 8.14
CA ILE A 261 -34.66 15.19 9.37
C ILE A 261 -35.64 14.83 10.49
N ASP A 262 -36.73 15.59 10.66
CA ASP A 262 -37.75 15.30 11.68
C ASP A 262 -38.51 14.01 11.35
N GLU A 263 -38.79 13.76 10.07
CA GLU A 263 -39.42 12.51 9.62
C GLU A 263 -38.51 11.31 9.92
N HIS A 264 -37.21 11.42 9.62
CA HIS A 264 -36.23 10.37 9.94
C HIS A 264 -36.11 10.11 11.43
N ALA A 265 -36.17 11.18 12.25
CA ALA A 265 -36.15 11.04 13.70
C ALA A 265 -37.39 10.30 14.22
N GLN A 266 -38.56 10.58 13.64
CA GLN A 266 -39.80 9.87 13.95
C GLN A 266 -39.73 8.39 13.52
N GLN A 267 -39.26 8.12 12.30
CA GLN A 267 -39.12 6.76 11.77
C GLN A 267 -38.10 5.92 12.58
N SER A 268 -37.08 6.58 13.11
CA SER A 268 -36.08 6.00 14.02
C SER A 268 -36.58 5.80 15.46
N ALA A 269 -37.83 6.19 15.74
CA ALA A 269 -38.49 6.13 17.05
C ALA A 269 -37.71 6.86 18.16
N LEU A 270 -37.26 8.09 17.87
CA LEU A 270 -36.69 8.99 18.89
C LEU A 270 -37.78 9.70 19.71
N ASP A 271 -37.39 10.12 20.90
CA ASP A 271 -38.08 11.21 21.61
C ASP A 271 -37.78 12.52 20.88
N LEU A 272 -38.80 13.05 20.19
CA LEU A 272 -38.68 14.26 19.38
C LEU A 272 -38.42 15.51 20.22
N ASP A 273 -38.99 15.61 21.43
CA ASP A 273 -38.76 16.75 22.32
C ASP A 273 -37.31 16.77 22.83
N ALA A 274 -36.74 15.59 23.15
CA ALA A 274 -35.33 15.47 23.49
C ALA A 274 -34.43 15.74 22.29
N PHE A 275 -34.80 15.24 21.12
CA PHE A 275 -34.07 15.42 19.87
C PHE A 275 -33.97 16.89 19.45
N HIS A 276 -35.10 17.62 19.45
CA HIS A 276 -35.12 19.05 19.14
C HIS A 276 -34.31 19.88 20.13
N ARG A 277 -34.37 19.55 21.43
CA ARG A 277 -33.52 20.19 22.44
C ARG A 277 -32.03 19.96 22.18
N CYS A 278 -31.64 18.74 21.81
CA CYS A 278 -30.26 18.43 21.44
C CYS A 278 -29.80 19.24 20.21
N LEU A 279 -30.64 19.35 19.18
CA LEU A 279 -30.33 20.12 17.97
C LEU A 279 -30.13 21.62 18.22
N GLN A 280 -30.76 22.18 19.26
CA GLN A 280 -30.54 23.57 19.66
C GLN A 280 -29.33 23.76 20.58
N GLY A 281 -28.76 22.67 21.11
CA GLY A 281 -27.62 22.70 22.02
C GLY A 281 -26.30 22.94 21.29
N THR A 282 -25.38 23.67 21.94
CA THR A 282 -24.01 23.88 21.43
C THR A 282 -23.08 22.70 21.72
N ALA A 283 -23.40 21.85 22.70
CA ALA A 283 -22.60 20.66 23.05
C ALA A 283 -22.46 19.68 21.87
N ILE A 284 -23.46 19.65 20.98
CA ILE A 284 -23.43 18.80 19.78
C ILE A 284 -22.39 19.28 18.77
N ASP A 285 -22.18 20.60 18.69
CA ASP A 285 -21.17 21.20 17.82
C ASP A 285 -19.75 20.91 18.34
N ASP A 286 -19.56 20.90 19.66
CA ASP A 286 -18.29 20.50 20.28
C ASP A 286 -17.98 19.02 20.02
N THR A 287 -19.00 18.15 20.12
CA THR A 287 -18.88 16.72 19.81
C THR A 287 -18.53 16.52 18.33
N LEU A 288 -19.21 17.22 17.42
CA LEU A 288 -18.91 17.20 15.99
C LEU A 288 -17.49 17.70 15.69
N ALA A 289 -17.06 18.78 16.33
CA ALA A 289 -15.71 19.31 16.19
C ALA A 289 -14.66 18.30 16.66
N SER A 290 -14.94 17.53 17.72
CA SER A 290 -14.06 16.46 18.20
C SER A 290 -13.88 15.34 17.17
N HIS A 291 -14.95 14.95 16.46
CA HIS A 291 -14.87 13.95 15.38
C HIS A 291 -13.98 14.44 14.24
N ILE A 292 -14.15 15.70 13.84
CA ILE A 292 -13.30 16.35 12.82
C ILE A 292 -11.85 16.41 13.28
N ALA A 293 -11.61 16.69 14.57
CA ALA A 293 -10.26 16.76 15.12
C ALA A 293 -9.53 15.40 15.14
N LEU A 294 -10.23 14.28 15.34
CA LEU A 294 -9.64 12.93 15.33
C LEU A 294 -8.88 12.61 14.04
N VAL A 295 -9.29 13.23 12.93
CA VAL A 295 -8.75 12.92 11.59
C VAL A 295 -7.82 13.99 11.05
N ARG A 296 -7.75 15.17 11.68
CA ARG A 296 -6.78 16.22 11.29
C ARG A 296 -5.32 15.75 11.34
N GLY A 297 -5.01 14.76 12.18
CA GLY A 297 -3.69 14.13 12.27
C GLY A 297 -3.58 12.76 11.59
N ALA A 298 -4.65 12.26 10.97
CA ALA A 298 -4.67 10.94 10.34
C ALA A 298 -4.44 11.08 8.83
N ASP A 299 -3.41 10.44 8.29
CA ASP A 299 -3.02 10.53 6.87
C ASP A 299 -3.86 9.58 5.98
N PHE A 300 -5.19 9.76 5.99
CA PHE A 300 -6.07 9.08 5.05
C PHE A 300 -6.78 10.10 4.15
N LYS A 301 -6.92 9.75 2.87
CA LYS A 301 -7.42 10.66 1.83
C LYS A 301 -8.75 10.15 1.28
N GLY A 302 -9.83 10.74 1.79
CA GLY A 302 -11.19 10.53 1.28
C GLY A 302 -12.11 9.78 2.22
N LEU A 303 -13.42 9.89 1.94
CA LEU A 303 -14.49 9.19 2.64
C LEU A 303 -15.22 8.23 1.67
N PRO A 304 -15.83 7.15 2.19
CA PRO A 304 -15.70 6.66 3.55
C PRO A 304 -14.30 6.11 3.82
N ALA A 305 -13.85 6.21 5.06
CA ALA A 305 -12.64 5.55 5.52
C ALA A 305 -13.02 4.58 6.65
N VAL A 306 -12.84 3.29 6.41
CA VAL A 306 -13.31 2.22 7.29
C VAL A 306 -12.13 1.37 7.72
N TRP A 307 -11.85 1.35 9.02
CA TRP A 307 -10.89 0.40 9.60
C TRP A 307 -11.64 -0.82 10.11
N VAL A 308 -11.24 -2.00 9.67
CA VAL A 308 -11.64 -3.28 10.26
C VAL A 308 -10.42 -3.85 10.98
N ASN A 309 -10.36 -3.68 12.30
CA ASN A 309 -9.13 -3.77 13.08
C ASN A 309 -8.02 -2.99 12.37
N GLU A 310 -6.93 -3.65 11.98
CA GLU A 310 -5.80 -2.98 11.32
C GLU A 310 -6.01 -2.68 9.84
N ARG A 311 -7.05 -3.24 9.22
CA ARG A 311 -7.27 -3.16 7.79
C ARG A 311 -8.04 -1.89 7.43
N LEU A 312 -7.38 -0.97 6.72
CA LEU A 312 -8.01 0.24 6.17
C LEU A 312 -8.64 -0.03 4.79
N LEU A 313 -9.94 0.20 4.69
CA LEU A 313 -10.73 0.21 3.47
C LEU A 313 -11.07 1.67 3.13
N LEU A 314 -10.65 2.15 1.97
CA LEU A 314 -10.91 3.52 1.49
C LEU A 314 -11.94 3.50 0.37
N GLY A 315 -12.87 4.46 0.41
CA GLY A 315 -13.93 4.60 -0.57
C GLY A 315 -15.00 3.52 -0.45
N ALA A 316 -15.96 3.53 -1.37
CA ALA A 316 -17.00 2.51 -1.48
C ALA A 316 -16.45 1.20 -2.05
N SER A 317 -15.62 0.50 -1.25
CA SER A 317 -15.12 -0.84 -1.58
C SER A 317 -16.26 -1.82 -1.84
N ASP A 318 -16.03 -2.86 -2.64
CA ASP A 318 -17.05 -3.88 -2.92
C ASP A 318 -17.46 -4.62 -1.64
N GLU A 319 -18.71 -5.10 -1.59
CA GLU A 319 -19.28 -5.78 -0.43
C GLU A 319 -18.44 -6.99 0.02
N SER A 320 -17.96 -7.78 -0.94
CA SER A 320 -17.09 -8.94 -0.68
C SER A 320 -15.81 -8.57 0.08
N VAL A 321 -15.29 -7.35 -0.12
CA VAL A 321 -14.10 -6.85 0.57
C VAL A 321 -14.39 -6.57 2.03
N TYR A 322 -15.57 -6.02 2.36
CA TYR A 322 -16.00 -5.81 3.75
C TYR A 322 -16.26 -7.14 4.46
N ILE A 323 -16.96 -8.07 3.81
CA ILE A 323 -17.22 -9.42 4.33
C ILE A 323 -15.89 -10.12 4.65
N GLU A 324 -14.96 -10.11 3.71
CA GLU A 324 -13.66 -10.75 3.90
C GLU A 324 -12.86 -10.09 5.03
N ALA A 325 -12.85 -8.76 5.11
CA ALA A 325 -12.18 -8.04 6.19
C ALA A 325 -12.73 -8.44 7.56
N LEU A 326 -14.07 -8.49 7.71
CA LEU A 326 -14.71 -8.87 8.97
C LEU A 326 -14.46 -10.34 9.33
N ARG A 327 -14.49 -11.26 8.34
CA ARG A 327 -14.16 -12.68 8.55
C ARG A 327 -12.73 -12.89 9.03
N GLN A 328 -11.77 -12.22 8.39
CA GLN A 328 -10.35 -12.29 8.78
C GLN A 328 -10.15 -11.74 10.20
N ALA A 329 -10.75 -10.60 10.51
CA ALA A 329 -10.70 -10.01 11.84
C ALA A 329 -11.33 -10.93 12.90
N ALA A 330 -12.49 -11.55 12.59
CA ALA A 330 -13.15 -12.50 13.48
C ALA A 330 -12.31 -13.77 13.71
N ALA A 331 -11.52 -14.18 12.73
CA ALA A 331 -10.57 -15.30 12.83
C ALA A 331 -9.25 -14.93 13.56
N GLY A 332 -9.10 -13.71 14.07
CA GLY A 332 -7.91 -13.27 14.82
C GLY A 332 -6.69 -12.99 13.95
N GLN A 333 -6.86 -12.76 12.64
CA GLN A 333 -5.77 -12.42 11.74
C GLN A 333 -5.45 -10.92 11.88
N THR A 334 -4.44 -10.57 12.69
CA THR A 334 -4.08 -9.18 13.00
C THR A 334 -3.16 -8.56 11.96
N GLY A 335 -3.46 -7.32 11.63
CA GLY A 335 -3.20 -6.78 10.33
C GLY A 335 -2.20 -5.59 10.19
N SER A 336 -0.98 -5.56 10.76
CA SER A 336 0.00 -4.47 10.52
C SER A 336 1.14 -4.75 9.52
N GLY A 337 1.20 -4.05 8.38
CA GLY A 337 2.32 -4.09 7.43
C GLY A 337 3.68 -3.66 8.02
N THR A 338 4.80 -4.15 7.46
CA THR A 338 6.15 -3.80 7.92
C THR A 338 6.51 -2.38 7.52
N PRO A 339 7.11 -1.57 8.40
CA PRO A 339 7.66 -0.28 8.01
C PRO A 339 8.68 -0.49 6.87
N THR A 340 8.75 0.40 5.89
CA THR A 340 9.54 0.24 4.64
C THR A 340 11.05 0.47 4.81
N TRP A 341 11.53 0.73 6.02
CA TRP A 341 12.95 0.98 6.30
C TRP A 341 13.88 -0.26 6.34
N PRO A 342 13.44 -1.52 6.60
CA PRO A 342 14.35 -2.67 6.61
C PRO A 342 14.70 -3.12 5.19
N VAL A 343 13.93 -2.77 4.16
CA VAL A 343 14.28 -3.11 2.76
C VAL A 343 15.60 -2.46 2.31
N PRO A 344 15.81 -1.13 2.46
CA PRO A 344 17.11 -0.54 2.15
C PRO A 344 18.21 -0.99 3.12
N VAL A 345 17.91 -1.34 4.37
CA VAL A 345 18.92 -1.84 5.32
C VAL A 345 19.37 -3.25 4.99
N VAL A 346 18.46 -4.17 4.63
CA VAL A 346 18.82 -5.51 4.17
C VAL A 346 19.59 -5.44 2.84
N LEU A 347 19.26 -4.48 1.97
CA LEU A 347 20.03 -4.18 0.75
C LEU A 347 21.44 -3.69 1.05
N VAL A 348 21.59 -2.72 1.96
CA VAL A 348 22.90 -2.18 2.36
C VAL A 348 23.71 -3.24 3.10
N VAL A 349 23.11 -4.00 4.01
CA VAL A 349 23.75 -5.10 4.74
C VAL A 349 24.17 -6.21 3.78
N SER A 350 23.35 -6.57 2.79
CA SER A 350 23.74 -7.56 1.76
C SER A 350 24.88 -7.06 0.89
N LEU A 351 24.88 -5.78 0.50
CA LEU A 351 25.98 -5.16 -0.25
C LEU A 351 27.28 -5.08 0.58
N VAL A 352 27.18 -4.79 1.87
CA VAL A 352 28.31 -4.72 2.81
C VAL A 352 28.86 -6.12 3.11
N LEU A 353 28.01 -7.12 3.37
CA LEU A 353 28.43 -8.51 3.62
C LEU A 353 29.06 -9.13 2.37
N ALA A 354 28.52 -8.88 1.18
CA ALA A 354 29.15 -9.29 -0.08
C ALA A 354 30.52 -8.60 -0.29
N GLY A 355 30.65 -7.33 0.10
CA GLY A 355 31.92 -6.59 0.07
C GLY A 355 32.96 -7.11 1.08
N LEU A 356 32.53 -7.57 2.25
CA LEU A 356 33.39 -8.12 3.31
C LEU A 356 33.84 -9.55 3.01
N GLY A 357 32.95 -10.42 2.49
CA GLY A 357 33.31 -11.77 2.05
C GLY A 357 34.35 -11.77 0.91
N TRP A 358 34.28 -10.77 0.03
CA TRP A 358 35.26 -10.55 -1.03
C TRP A 358 36.67 -10.19 -0.53
N ARG A 359 36.80 -9.57 0.66
CA ARG A 359 38.11 -9.31 1.29
C ARG A 359 38.71 -10.56 1.92
N ALA A 360 37.89 -11.42 2.51
CA ALA A 360 38.36 -12.64 3.17
C ALA A 360 38.93 -13.68 2.17
N GLY A 361 38.34 -13.79 0.97
CA GLY A 361 38.80 -14.73 -0.07
C GLY A 361 40.16 -14.41 -0.72
N ARG A 362 40.80 -13.29 -0.39
CA ARG A 362 42.13 -12.91 -0.91
C ARG A 362 43.28 -13.18 0.06
N ALA A 363 43.00 -13.65 1.27
CA ALA A 363 44.00 -13.76 2.34
C ALA A 363 44.71 -15.13 2.42
N ALA A 364 44.65 -15.97 1.39
CA ALA A 364 45.42 -17.21 1.34
C ALA A 364 46.57 -17.06 0.31
N PRO A 365 47.81 -16.78 0.74
CA PRO A 365 48.96 -17.02 -0.12
C PRO A 365 49.08 -18.52 -0.39
N ALA A 366 49.29 -18.89 -1.65
CA ALA A 366 49.59 -20.27 -2.02
C ALA A 366 50.89 -20.71 -1.32
N PRO A 367 50.98 -21.94 -0.77
CA PRO A 367 52.27 -22.46 -0.34
C PRO A 367 53.12 -22.73 -1.59
N ASP A 368 54.28 -22.08 -1.65
CA ASP A 368 55.29 -22.31 -2.68
C ASP A 368 55.75 -23.78 -2.65
N ALA A 369 55.66 -24.46 -3.79
CA ALA A 369 56.30 -25.75 -4.06
C ALA A 369 56.80 -25.80 -5.50
#